data_AF-A0A957U1S3-F1
#
_entry.id   AF-A0A957U1S3-F1
#
_cell.length_a   1.000
_cell.length_b   1.000
_cell.length_c   1.000
_cell.angle_alpha   90.00
_cell.angle_beta   90.00
_cell.angle_gamma   90.00
#
_symmetry.space_group_name_H-M   'P 1'
#
loop_
_entity.id
_entity.type
_entity.pdbx_description
1 polymer ?
#
loop_
_entity_poly.entity_id
_entity_poly.type
_entity_poly.pdbx_seq_one_letter_code
_entity_poly.pdbx_strand_id
1 'polypeptide(L)'
;MQSSLIQLLRAPRFDDQEKTRVAKWLYPFLQLVIAVELILTILLFVNPPSLESIAVLFTINVAMLAASLICMRWTRKGHVRVAAYVVLLVFFGVATYANSFIFQSIRSPGVMGYFVLIPLAG
;
A
#
# COMPACT_ATOMS: atom_id res chain seq x y z
N MET A 1 14.53 -17.44 -21.83
CA MET A 1 13.99 -17.47 -20.45
C MET A 1 13.77 -16.04 -19.98
N GLN A 2 12.57 -15.47 -20.19
CA GLN A 2 12.24 -14.20 -19.54
C GLN A 2 12.17 -14.47 -18.04
N SER A 3 13.04 -13.83 -17.26
CA SER A 3 13.24 -14.14 -15.85
C SER A 3 11.93 -14.02 -15.08
N SER A 4 11.63 -15.01 -14.23
CA SER A 4 10.43 -15.10 -13.41
C SER A 4 10.15 -13.83 -12.58
N LEU A 5 11.19 -13.02 -12.35
CA LEU A 5 11.13 -11.71 -11.69
C LEU A 5 10.37 -10.66 -12.48
N ILE A 6 10.53 -10.59 -13.80
CA ILE A 6 9.80 -9.63 -14.65
C ILE A 6 8.31 -9.98 -14.69
N GLN A 7 7.98 -11.28 -14.69
CA GLN A 7 6.61 -11.74 -14.52
C GLN A 7 6.08 -11.43 -13.12
N LEU A 8 6.94 -11.41 -12.09
CA LEU A 8 6.54 -11.01 -10.74
C LEU A 8 6.20 -9.50 -10.66
N LEU A 9 6.89 -8.66 -11.43
CA LEU A 9 6.72 -7.22 -11.39
C LEU A 9 5.57 -6.71 -12.26
N ARG A 10 5.06 -7.50 -13.21
CA ARG A 10 3.92 -7.10 -14.04
C ARG A 10 2.59 -7.34 -13.32
N ALA A 11 1.68 -6.38 -13.50
CA ALA A 11 0.29 -6.52 -13.07
C ALA A 11 -0.37 -7.73 -13.78
N PRO A 12 -1.16 -8.55 -13.07
CA PRO A 12 -1.88 -9.65 -13.68
C PRO A 12 -2.96 -9.13 -14.64
N ARG A 13 -3.22 -9.91 -15.70
CA ARG A 13 -4.33 -9.67 -16.64
C ARG A 13 -5.37 -10.75 -16.43
N PHE A 14 -6.64 -10.38 -16.52
CA PHE A 14 -7.80 -11.25 -16.35
C PHE A 14 -8.70 -11.16 -17.59
N ASP A 15 -9.53 -12.17 -17.81
CA ASP A 15 -10.52 -12.16 -18.90
C ASP A 15 -11.58 -11.05 -18.69
N ASP A 16 -11.85 -10.73 -17.42
CA ASP A 16 -12.67 -9.60 -16.99
C ASP A 16 -11.89 -8.29 -17.14
N GLN A 17 -12.38 -7.40 -18.02
CA GLN A 17 -11.78 -6.09 -18.28
C GLN A 17 -11.78 -5.17 -17.05
N GLU A 18 -12.80 -5.24 -16.19
CA GLU A 18 -12.91 -4.42 -15.00
C GLU A 18 -11.84 -4.83 -13.98
N LYS A 19 -11.70 -6.14 -13.72
CA LYS A 19 -10.63 -6.68 -12.86
C LYS A 19 -9.24 -6.30 -13.37
N THR A 20 -9.06 -6.37 -14.69
CA THR A 20 -7.79 -5.97 -15.31
C THR A 20 -7.53 -4.47 -15.16
N ARG A 21 -8.56 -3.61 -15.25
CA ARG A 21 -8.43 -2.17 -15.02
C ARG A 21 -8.01 -1.87 -13.59
N VAL A 22 -8.68 -2.45 -12.59
CA VAL A 22 -8.34 -2.23 -11.18
C VAL A 22 -6.95 -2.78 -10.88
N ALA A 23 -6.60 -3.97 -11.37
CA ALA A 23 -5.27 -4.56 -11.17
C ALA A 23 -4.14 -3.73 -11.79
N LYS A 24 -4.37 -3.07 -12.93
CA LYS A 24 -3.39 -2.16 -13.55
C LYS A 24 -3.02 -0.97 -12.66
N TRP A 25 -3.92 -0.52 -11.81
CA TRP A 25 -3.66 0.58 -10.85
C TRP A 25 -3.20 0.06 -9.49
N LEU A 26 -3.89 -0.94 -8.96
CA LEU A 26 -3.62 -1.51 -7.64
C LEU A 26 -2.22 -2.12 -7.55
N TYR A 27 -1.78 -2.82 -8.59
CA TYR A 27 -0.49 -3.52 -8.57
C TYR A 27 0.73 -2.59 -8.51
N PRO A 28 0.89 -1.58 -9.38
CA PRO A 28 2.00 -0.63 -9.25
C PRO A 28 1.87 0.21 -7.98
N PHE A 29 0.66 0.50 -7.52
CA PHE A 29 0.45 1.18 -6.24
C PHE A 29 0.99 0.34 -5.07
N LEU A 30 0.65 -0.94 -4.99
CA LEU A 30 1.20 -1.86 -3.98
C LEU A 30 2.72 -1.97 -4.06
N GLN A 31 3.29 -1.98 -5.27
CA GLN A 31 4.75 -1.96 -5.44
C GLN A 31 5.39 -0.67 -4.90
N LEU A 32 4.77 0.48 -5.16
CA LEU A 32 5.22 1.76 -4.63
C LEU A 32 5.15 1.78 -3.09
N VAL A 33 4.04 1.31 -2.51
CA VAL A 33 3.86 1.20 -1.06
C VAL A 33 4.95 0.32 -0.44
N ILE A 34 5.18 -0.88 -1.01
CA ILE A 34 6.24 -1.79 -0.55
C ILE A 34 7.62 -1.13 -0.64
N ALA A 35 7.92 -0.43 -1.74
CA ALA A 35 9.20 0.25 -1.91
C ALA A 35 9.39 1.35 -0.86
N VAL A 36 8.35 2.14 -0.58
CA VAL A 36 8.38 3.20 0.45
C VAL A 36 8.55 2.58 1.84
N GLU A 37 7.81 1.52 2.18
CA GLU A 37 7.93 0.83 3.47
C GLU A 37 9.34 0.26 3.69
N LEU A 38 9.97 -0.30 2.65
CA LEU A 38 11.36 -0.76 2.72
C LEU A 38 12.34 0.39 2.98
N ILE A 39 12.18 1.52 2.30
CA ILE A 39 13.00 2.72 2.53
C ILE A 39 12.82 3.22 3.97
N LEU A 40 11.58 3.34 4.44
CA LEU A 40 11.27 3.77 5.81
C LEU A 40 11.86 2.80 6.85
N THR A 41 11.82 1.51 6.58
CA THR A 41 12.43 0.49 7.45
C THR A 41 13.94 0.66 7.52
N ILE A 42 14.62 0.90 6.39
CA ILE A 42 16.08 1.16 6.38
C ILE A 42 16.41 2.44 7.13
N LEU A 43 15.63 3.52 6.93
CA LEU A 43 15.84 4.81 7.59
C LEU A 43 15.72 4.72 9.12
N LEU A 44 14.87 3.81 9.62
CA LEU A 44 14.73 3.54 11.06
C LEU A 44 16.06 3.12 11.71
N PHE A 45 16.94 2.44 10.96
CA PHE A 45 18.24 1.99 11.47
C PHE A 45 19.37 2.97 11.17
N VAL A 46 19.22 3.83 10.17
CA VAL A 46 20.21 4.87 9.83
C VAL A 46 20.14 6.04 10.82
N ASN A 47 18.93 6.44 11.23
CA ASN A 47 18.73 7.50 12.22
C ASN A 47 17.73 7.02 13.29
N PRO A 48 18.20 6.20 14.24
CA PRO A 48 17.32 5.54 15.19
C PRO A 48 16.68 6.54 16.15
N PRO A 49 15.34 6.55 16.27
CA PRO A 49 14.66 7.26 17.36
C PRO A 49 14.91 6.54 18.71
N SER A 50 14.17 6.89 19.76
CA SER A 50 14.26 6.17 21.04
C SER A 50 14.01 4.67 20.85
N LEU A 51 14.65 3.82 21.67
CA LEU A 51 14.52 2.36 21.64
C LEU A 51 13.05 1.88 21.65
N GLU A 52 12.20 2.52 22.45
CA GLU A 52 10.76 2.25 22.49
C GLU A 52 10.08 2.56 21.16
N SER A 53 10.43 3.69 20.53
CA SER A 53 9.87 4.09 19.24
C SER A 53 10.31 3.16 18.12
N ILE A 54 11.56 2.66 18.15
CA ILE A 54 12.07 1.68 17.17
C ILE A 54 11.21 0.43 17.18
N ALA A 55 10.96 -0.16 18.36
CA ALA A 55 10.19 -1.39 18.46
C ALA A 55 8.78 -1.22 17.87
N VAL A 56 8.10 -0.14 18.25
CA VAL A 56 6.73 0.15 17.77
C VAL A 56 6.72 0.40 16.26
N LEU A 57 7.58 1.27 15.74
CA LEU A 57 7.63 1.61 14.32
C LEU A 57 8.06 0.42 13.46
N PHE A 58 8.99 -0.39 13.94
CA PHE A 58 9.40 -1.61 13.26
C PHE A 58 8.25 -2.63 13.18
N THR A 59 7.53 -2.85 14.27
CA THR A 59 6.34 -3.73 14.27
C THR A 59 5.28 -3.25 13.30
N ILE A 60 4.99 -1.94 13.27
CA ILE A 60 4.03 -1.35 12.32
C ILE A 60 4.50 -1.55 10.88
N ASN A 61 5.76 -1.23 10.57
CA ASN A 61 6.31 -1.38 9.22
C ASN A 61 6.27 -2.84 8.76
N VAL A 62 6.64 -3.80 9.62
CA VAL A 62 6.58 -5.23 9.29
C VAL A 62 5.13 -5.70 9.05
N ALA A 63 4.19 -5.24 9.87
CA ALA A 63 2.77 -5.57 9.71
C ALA A 63 2.20 -5.01 8.39
N MET A 64 2.52 -3.75 8.06
CA MET A 64 2.10 -3.12 6.81
C MET A 64 2.72 -3.80 5.60
N LEU A 65 4.02 -4.15 5.66
CA LEU A 65 4.71 -4.89 4.60
C LEU A 65 4.08 -6.27 4.36
N ALA A 66 3.75 -6.99 5.44
CA ALA A 66 3.05 -8.27 5.34
C ALA A 66 1.67 -8.10 4.68
N ALA A 67 0.90 -7.09 5.09
CA ALA A 67 -0.41 -6.80 4.52
C ALA A 67 -0.33 -6.45 3.02
N SER A 68 0.63 -5.60 2.63
CA SER A 68 0.89 -5.21 1.24
C SER A 68 1.26 -6.41 0.37
N LEU A 69 2.13 -7.31 0.86
CA LEU A 69 2.50 -8.54 0.17
C LEU A 69 1.33 -9.52 0.03
N ILE A 70 0.48 -9.65 1.07
CA ILE A 70 -0.74 -10.46 1.02
C ILE A 70 -1.70 -9.90 -0.04
N CYS A 71 -1.92 -8.58 -0.06
CA CYS A 71 -2.76 -7.91 -1.06
C CYS A 71 -2.23 -8.11 -2.49
N MET A 72 -0.91 -8.04 -2.68
CA MET A 72 -0.25 -8.31 -3.96
C MET A 72 -0.48 -9.76 -4.41
N ARG A 73 -0.40 -10.72 -3.47
CA ARG A 73 -0.68 -12.15 -3.73
C ARG A 73 -2.16 -12.39 -4.05
N TRP A 74 -3.09 -11.74 -3.34
CA TRP A 74 -4.53 -11.81 -3.62
C TRP A 74 -4.90 -11.22 -4.97
N THR A 75 -4.26 -10.11 -5.34
CA THR A 75 -4.41 -9.50 -6.66
C THR A 75 -4.03 -10.51 -7.74
N ARG A 76 -2.92 -11.24 -7.59
CA ARG A 76 -2.50 -12.30 -8.53
C ARG A 76 -3.46 -13.48 -8.61
N LYS A 77 -4.12 -13.83 -7.51
CA LYS A 77 -5.12 -14.91 -7.46
C LYS A 77 -6.49 -14.50 -8.04
N GLY A 78 -6.65 -13.26 -8.50
CA GLY A 78 -7.91 -12.76 -9.05
C GLY A 78 -8.86 -12.15 -8.03
N HIS A 79 -8.47 -12.06 -6.75
CA HIS A 79 -9.24 -11.39 -5.69
C HIS A 79 -8.96 -9.87 -5.66
N VAL A 80 -9.00 -9.23 -6.84
CA VAL A 80 -8.57 -7.83 -7.04
C VAL A 80 -9.43 -6.85 -6.22
N ARG A 81 -10.76 -7.04 -6.21
CA ARG A 81 -11.68 -6.17 -5.45
C ARG A 81 -11.45 -6.25 -3.94
N VAL A 82 -11.21 -7.46 -3.41
CA VAL A 82 -10.92 -7.66 -1.98
C VAL A 82 -9.61 -6.96 -1.60
N ALA A 83 -8.57 -7.14 -2.41
CA ALA A 83 -7.29 -6.46 -2.18
C ALA A 83 -7.44 -4.93 -2.28
N ALA A 84 -8.23 -4.43 -3.23
CA ALA A 84 -8.52 -3.00 -3.35
C ALA A 84 -9.25 -2.47 -2.10
N TYR A 85 -10.29 -3.14 -1.61
CA TYR A 85 -11.01 -2.71 -0.41
C TYR A 85 -10.14 -2.70 0.84
N VAL A 86 -9.27 -3.69 1.02
CA VAL A 86 -8.32 -3.72 2.15
C VAL A 86 -7.39 -2.51 2.07
N VAL A 87 -6.81 -2.25 0.89
CA VAL A 87 -5.95 -1.08 0.68
C VAL A 87 -6.71 0.22 0.94
N LEU A 88 -7.93 0.35 0.42
CA LEU A 88 -8.80 1.51 0.62
C LEU A 88 -9.08 1.74 2.11
N LEU A 89 -9.42 0.68 2.85
CA LEU A 89 -9.74 0.76 4.28
C LEU A 89 -8.53 1.19 5.11
N VAL A 90 -7.35 0.62 4.82
CA VAL A 90 -6.11 1.01 5.49
C VAL A 90 -5.75 2.46 5.20
N PHE A 91 -5.77 2.87 3.92
CA PHE A 91 -5.47 4.25 3.54
C PHE A 91 -6.46 5.25 4.13
N PHE A 92 -7.75 4.92 4.09
CA PHE A 92 -8.79 5.72 4.70
C PHE A 92 -8.57 5.86 6.21
N GLY A 93 -8.34 4.75 6.92
CA GLY A 93 -8.07 4.76 8.35
C GLY A 93 -6.86 5.61 8.73
N VAL A 94 -5.75 5.48 8.00
CA VAL A 94 -4.53 6.28 8.22
C VAL A 94 -4.79 7.76 7.92
N ALA A 95 -5.45 8.08 6.81
CA ALA A 95 -5.75 9.45 6.43
C ALA A 95 -6.74 10.12 7.40
N THR A 96 -7.77 9.40 7.85
CA THR A 96 -8.72 9.88 8.86
C THR A 96 -8.02 10.09 10.19
N TYR A 97 -7.23 9.13 10.67
CA TYR A 97 -6.47 9.27 11.91
C TYR A 97 -5.53 10.48 11.87
N ALA A 98 -4.75 10.63 10.79
CA ALA A 98 -3.85 11.76 10.63
C ALA A 98 -4.59 13.11 10.61
N ASN A 99 -5.73 13.21 9.92
CA ASN A 99 -6.51 14.45 9.89
C ASN A 99 -7.17 14.76 11.24
N SER A 100 -7.76 13.76 11.90
CA SER A 100 -8.50 13.95 13.15
C SER A 100 -7.60 14.19 14.35
N PHE A 101 -6.44 13.54 14.44
CA PHE A 101 -5.61 13.54 15.64
C PHE A 101 -4.27 14.29 15.49
N ILE A 102 -3.74 14.45 14.27
CA ILE A 102 -2.43 15.07 14.05
C ILE A 102 -2.57 16.49 13.50
N PHE A 103 -3.22 16.63 12.34
CA PHE A 103 -3.23 17.90 11.61
C PHE A 103 -4.42 18.81 11.97
N GLN A 104 -5.51 18.26 12.51
CA GLN A 104 -6.75 18.97 12.89
C GLN A 104 -7.29 19.93 11.81
N SER A 105 -6.92 19.75 10.54
CA SER A 105 -7.19 20.71 9.48
C SER A 105 -7.26 20.06 8.10
N ILE A 106 -8.20 20.54 7.29
CA ILE A 106 -8.53 20.06 5.93
C ILE A 106 -7.40 20.40 4.93
N ARG A 107 -6.44 21.26 5.30
CA ARG A 107 -5.29 21.63 4.45
C ARG A 107 -4.14 20.60 4.48
N SER A 108 -4.36 19.42 5.06
CA SER A 108 -3.30 18.42 5.19
C SER A 108 -2.99 17.73 3.85
N PRO A 109 -1.71 17.35 3.60
CA PRO A 109 -1.32 16.55 2.44
C PRO A 109 -2.08 15.23 2.31
N GLY A 110 -2.69 14.75 3.40
CA GLY A 110 -3.50 13.53 3.41
C GLY A 110 -4.71 13.59 2.48
N VAL A 111 -5.22 14.80 2.16
CA VAL A 111 -6.31 14.95 1.20
C VAL A 111 -5.90 14.51 -0.20
N MET A 112 -4.63 14.68 -0.59
CA MET A 112 -4.12 14.20 -1.87
C MET A 112 -4.15 12.66 -1.96
N GLY A 113 -4.01 11.97 -0.82
CA GLY A 113 -4.10 10.52 -0.73
C GLY A 113 -5.46 9.98 -1.18
N TYR A 114 -6.55 10.72 -0.99
CA TYR A 114 -7.88 10.30 -1.45
C TYR A 114 -7.99 10.24 -2.97
N PHE A 115 -7.24 11.04 -3.73
CA PHE A 115 -7.29 10.98 -5.20
C PHE A 115 -6.72 9.66 -5.75
N VAL A 116 -5.79 9.03 -5.03
CA VAL A 116 -5.26 7.71 -5.41
C VAL A 116 -6.30 6.60 -5.20
N LEU A 117 -7.30 6.82 -4.34
CA LEU A 117 -8.37 5.88 -4.06
C LEU A 117 -9.44 5.84 -5.18
N ILE A 118 -9.56 6.91 -5.98
CA ILE A 118 -10.55 7.03 -7.06
C ILE A 118 -10.43 5.89 -8.09
N PRO A 119 -9.27 5.62 -8.70
CA PRO A 119 -9.14 4.52 -9.67
C PRO A 119 -9.29 3.12 -9.07
N LEU A 120 -9.25 3.00 -7.73
CA LEU A 120 -9.41 1.74 -7.00
C LEU A 120 -10.86 1.45 -6.59
N ALA A 121 -11.72 2.47 -6.52
CA ALA A 121 -13.11 2.37 -6.10
C ALA A 121 -14.03 1.74 -7.16
N GLY A 122 -13.61 1.73 -8.42
CA GLY A 122 -14.40 1.19 -9.54
C GLY A 122 -14.95 2.28 -10.43
#